data_AF-A0A0Q5N2E0-F1
#
_entry.id   AF-A0A0Q5N2E0-F1
#
_cell.length_a   1.000
_cell.length_b   1.000
_cell.length_c   1.000
_cell.angle_alpha   90.00
_cell.angle_beta   90.00
_cell.angle_gamma   90.00
#
_symmetry.space_group_name_H-M   'P 1'
#
loop_
_entity.id
_entity.type
_entity.pdbx_description
1 polymer ?
#
loop_
_entity_poly.entity_id
_entity_poly.type
_entity_poly.pdbx_seq_one_letter_code
_entity_poly.pdbx_strand_id
1 'polypeptide(L)' 'MSDESTYTASFVDEGGAEVSTEQLESIAGAPVKSLTRPGAADGEDITYELDADTADSDPVVYRATGVAGHDYN' A
#
# COMPACT_ATOMS: atom_id res chain seq x y z
N MET A 1 -8.34 -22.58 -12.55
CA MET A 1 -7.92 -22.37 -11.15
C MET A 1 -7.16 -21.07 -11.20
N SER A 2 -7.71 -20.02 -10.59
CA SER A 2 -6.98 -18.76 -10.48
C SER A 2 -6.00 -18.98 -9.34
N ASP A 3 -4.71 -19.11 -9.65
CA ASP A 3 -3.66 -19.07 -8.64
C ASP A 3 -3.56 -17.63 -8.14
N GLU A 4 -4.53 -17.20 -7.34
CA GLU A 4 -4.55 -15.93 -6.62
C GLU A 4 -3.40 -15.95 -5.62
N SER A 5 -2.22 -15.53 -6.09
CA SER A 5 -1.03 -15.40 -5.26
C SER A 5 -1.22 -14.17 -4.37
N THR A 6 -1.35 -14.37 -3.06
CA THR A 6 -1.41 -13.26 -2.10
C THR A 6 -0.03 -12.96 -1.53
N TYR A 7 0.18 -11.73 -1.07
CA TYR A 7 1.41 -11.29 -0.42
C TYR A 7 1.11 -10.43 0.80
N THR A 8 2.06 -10.36 1.74
CA THR A 8 1.95 -9.51 2.93
C THR A 8 2.37 -8.09 2.58
N ALA A 9 1.51 -7.12 2.87
CA ALA A 9 1.75 -5.71 2.64
C ALA A 9 1.71 -4.95 3.97
N SER A 10 2.78 -4.21 4.28
CA SER A 10 2.86 -3.30 5.42
C SER A 10 2.72 -1.86 4.94
N PHE A 11 1.73 -1.16 5.47
CA PHE A 11 1.45 0.24 5.20
C PHE A 11 2.14 1.12 6.22
N VAL A 12 2.92 2.09 5.75
CA VAL A 12 3.58 3.09 6.57
C VAL A 12 3.10 4.48 6.21
N ASP A 13 2.97 5.35 7.21
CA ASP A 13 2.57 6.74 7.01
C ASP A 13 3.73 7.59 6.48
N GLU A 14 3.49 8.89 6.22
CA GLU A 14 4.52 9.82 5.75
C GLU A 14 5.67 10.00 6.76
N GLY A 15 5.40 9.80 8.06
CA GLY A 15 6.39 9.74 9.13
C GLY A 15 7.18 8.43 9.20
N GLY A 16 6.82 7.43 8.38
CA GLY A 16 7.47 6.12 8.33
C GLY A 16 7.10 5.17 9.47
N ALA A 17 6.04 5.45 10.22
CA ALA A 17 5.49 4.53 11.21
C ALA A 17 4.54 3.54 10.53
N GLU A 18 4.58 2.28 10.96
CA GLU A 18 3.63 1.27 10.48
C GLU A 18 2.21 1.61 10.96
N VAL A 19 1.30 1.69 10.00
CA VAL A 19 -0.11 2.01 10.18
C VAL A 19 -0.95 0.74 10.24
N SER A 20 -0.69 -0.19 9.32
CA SER A 20 -1.43 -1.43 9.18
C SER A 20 -0.62 -2.46 8.39
N THR A 21 -0.93 -3.74 8.56
CA THR A 21 -0.38 -4.83 7.77
C THR A 21 -1.51 -5.75 7.33
N GLU A 22 -1.63 -6.02 6.02
CA GLU A 22 -2.72 -6.78 5.41
C GLU A 22 -2.21 -7.75 4.33
N GLN A 23 -2.97 -8.81 4.04
CA GLN A 23 -2.70 -9.65 2.86
C GLN A 23 -3.43 -9.08 1.64
N LEU A 24 -2.70 -8.88 0.55
CA LEU A 24 -3.22 -8.37 -0.72
C LEU A 24 -3.08 -9.41 -1.84
N GLU A 25 -3.93 -9.28 -2.86
CA GLU A 25 -3.84 -10.07 -4.08
C GLU A 25 -2.79 -9.50 -5.03
N SER A 26 -1.95 -10.38 -5.57
CA SER A 26 -1.00 -10.04 -6.63
C SER A 26 -1.74 -9.87 -7.96
N ILE A 27 -1.35 -8.85 -8.73
CA ILE A 27 -1.86 -8.66 -10.09
C ILE A 27 -0.80 -9.20 -11.05
N ALA A 28 -1.18 -10.20 -11.86
CA ALA A 28 -0.26 -10.90 -12.78
C ALA A 28 0.98 -11.49 -12.07
N GLY A 29 0.82 -11.93 -10.81
CA GLY A 29 1.91 -12.51 -10.02
C GLY A 29 2.90 -11.50 -9.43
N ALA A 30 2.57 -10.20 -9.45
CA ALA A 30 3.38 -9.15 -8.86
C ALA A 30 2.58 -8.30 -7.84
N PRO A 31 3.24 -7.70 -6.83
CA PRO A 31 2.61 -6.74 -5.94
C PRO A 31 2.11 -5.51 -6.70
N VAL A 32 1.05 -4.89 -6.19
CA VAL A 32 0.41 -3.73 -6.83
C VAL A 32 1.31 -2.51 -6.64
N LYS A 33 1.56 -1.71 -7.67
CA LYS A 33 2.50 -0.58 -7.56
C LYS A 33 1.97 0.57 -6.70
N SER A 34 0.68 0.82 -6.75
CA SER A 34 0.03 1.94 -6.07
C SER A 34 -1.40 1.55 -5.74
N LEU A 35 -1.87 1.92 -4.55
CA LEU A 35 -3.23 1.62 -4.13
C LEU A 35 -3.75 2.70 -3.17
N THR A 36 -5.06 2.92 -3.19
CA THR A 36 -5.72 3.90 -2.33
C THR A 36 -6.45 3.16 -1.22
N ARG A 37 -6.19 3.55 0.03
CA ARG A 37 -6.79 2.96 1.22
C ARG A 37 -7.19 4.05 2.21
N PRO A 38 -8.26 3.85 2.98
CA PRO A 38 -8.59 4.76 4.07
C PRO A 38 -7.43 4.80 5.07
N GLY A 39 -6.98 6.01 5.40
CA GLY A 39 -5.97 6.27 6.41
C GLY A 39 -6.50 5.94 7.82
N ALA A 40 -5.61 5.50 8.71
CA ALA A 40 -5.99 5.10 10.05
C ALA A 40 -6.43 6.25 10.97
N ALA A 41 -6.05 7.50 10.67
CA ALA A 41 -6.31 8.65 11.54
C ALA A 41 -7.73 9.22 11.37
N ASP A 42 -8.17 9.47 10.13
CA ASP A 42 -9.40 10.24 9.86
C ASP A 42 -10.30 9.62 8.79
N GLY A 43 -9.96 8.43 8.27
CA GLY A 43 -10.73 7.77 7.21
C GLY A 43 -10.62 8.45 5.84
N GLU A 44 -9.76 9.46 5.71
CA GLU A 44 -9.38 10.04 4.42
C GLU A 44 -8.67 9.00 3.56
N ASP A 45 -9.00 8.96 2.27
CA ASP A 45 -8.34 8.09 1.32
C ASP A 45 -6.89 8.54 1.13
N ILE A 46 -5.94 7.68 1.49
CA ILE A 46 -4.50 7.90 1.32
C ILE A 46 -4.03 7.07 0.14
N THR A 47 -3.23 7.69 -0.73
CA THR A 47 -2.51 6.95 -1.76
C THR A 47 -1.24 6.37 -1.15
N TYR A 48 -1.06 5.07 -1.32
CA TYR A 48 0.16 4.38 -0.95
C TYR A 48 0.87 3.89 -2.21
N GLU A 49 2.18 4.11 -2.29
CA GLU A 49 3.05 3.53 -3.30
C GLU A 49 3.93 2.44 -2.73
N LEU A 50 4.11 1.38 -3.51
CA LEU A 50 5.02 0.29 -3.21
C LEU A 50 6.46 0.84 -3.15
N ASP A 51 7.14 0.61 -2.05
CA ASP A 51 8.56 0.89 -1.94
C ASP A 51 9.33 -0.12 -2.78
N ALA A 52 9.99 0.38 -3.83
CA ALA A 52 10.69 -0.43 -4.81
C ALA A 52 11.83 -1.26 -4.21
N ASP A 53 12.39 -0.87 -3.06
CA ASP A 53 13.41 -1.63 -2.34
C ASP A 53 12.82 -2.93 -1.76
N THR A 54 11.54 -2.89 -1.42
CA THR A 54 10.82 -3.99 -0.75
C THR A 54 9.94 -4.81 -1.70
N ALA A 55 9.91 -4.49 -3.00
CA ALA A 55 9.03 -5.15 -3.97
C ALA A 55 9.29 -6.65 -4.16
N ASP A 56 10.47 -7.14 -3.78
CA ASP A 56 10.86 -8.57 -3.78
C ASP A 56 10.98 -9.14 -2.35
N SER A 57 10.62 -8.36 -1.33
CA SER A 57 10.64 -8.77 0.08
C SER A 57 9.26 -9.22 0.58
N ASP A 58 9.24 -10.03 1.64
CA ASP A 58 8.03 -10.33 2.40
C ASP A 58 8.25 -9.92 3.86
N PRO A 59 7.48 -8.94 4.39
CA PRO A 59 6.43 -8.18 3.71
C PRO A 59 6.97 -7.13 2.72
N VAL A 60 6.16 -6.78 1.72
CA VAL A 60 6.39 -5.58 0.92
C VAL A 60 5.91 -4.35 1.68
N VAL A 61 6.54 -3.20 1.47
CA VAL A 61 6.21 -1.96 2.17
C VAL A 61 5.54 -0.97 1.23
N TYR A 62 4.43 -0.39 1.69
CA TYR A 62 3.66 0.65 1.03
C TYR A 62 3.75 1.94 1.80
N ARG A 63 4.26 3.00 1.17
CA ARG A 63 4.48 4.30 1.82
C ARG A 63 3.39 5.26 1.39
N ALA A 64 2.76 5.91 2.36
CA ALA A 64 1.82 6.99 2.08
C ALA A 64 2.54 8.08 1.28
N THR A 65 1.97 8.45 0.13
CA THR A 65 2.45 9.55 -0.71
C THR A 65 1.58 10.79 -0.58
N GLY A 66 0.49 10.71 0.19
CA GLY A 66 -0.41 11.80 0.52
C GLY A 66 -1.88 11.41 0.39
N VAL A 67 -2.76 12.34 0.73
CA VAL A 67 -4.21 12.16 0.62
C VAL A 67 -4.62 12.14 -0.87
N ALA A 68 -5.33 11.09 -1.27
CA ALA A 68 -5.91 10.94 -2.59
C ALA A 68 -7.02 11.98 -2.79
N GLY A 69 -6.65 13.20 -3.20
CA GLY A 69 -7.63 14.24 -3.51
C GLY A 69 -7.31 15.65 -3.04
N HIS A 70 -6.10 15.95 -2.57
CA HIS A 70 -5.70 17.35 -2.38
C HIS A 70 -5.34 18.03 -3.72
N ASP A 71 -6.26 17.98 -4.67
CA ASP A 71 -6.34 18.97 -5.75
C ASP A 71 -6.78 20.28 -5.07
N TYR A 72 -5.80 21.10 -4.69
CA TYR A 72 -6.06 22.48 -4.25
C TYR A 72 -6.74 23.22 -5.42
N ASN A 73 -8.05 23.46 -5.31
CA ASN A 73 -8.79 24.40 -6.16
C ASN A 73 -9.21 25.64 -5.36
#